data_AF-A0A7S1NHN9-F1
#
_entry.id   AF-A0A7S1NHN9-F1
#
_cell.length_a   1.000
_cell.length_b   1.000
_cell.length_c   1.000
_cell.angle_alpha   90.00
_cell.angle_beta   90.00
_cell.angle_gamma   90.00
#
_symmetry.space_group_name_H-M   'P 1'
#
loop_
_entity.id
_entity.type
_entity.pdbx_description
1 polymer ?
#
loop_
_entity_poly.entity_id
_entity_poly.type
_entity_poly.pdbx_seq_one_letter_code
_entity_poly.pdbx_strand_id
1 'polypeptide(L)'
;HRPGACKPASLAPSAAEYSVQDFHGTQLYSLERFLGVLTNLDQDGRVLLTRHPTDRTRNRLQFVLMNPSVYFNDITRAARSVVLAGGTMQPVSAVVSELFPDLPAAKVDLFSCGHIVPKGNLTALCLDRGPSGTLFDFTFSNRSRPEVILECGRLV
;
A
#
# COMPACT_ATOMS: atom_id res chain seq x y z
N HIS A 1 32.67 41.02 14.39
CA HIS A 1 31.28 41.15 13.90
C HIS A 1 31.14 40.45 12.55
N ARG A 2 30.55 39.25 12.50
CA ARG A 2 30.08 38.60 11.26
C ARG A 2 28.55 38.48 11.37
N PRO A 3 27.77 38.87 10.36
CA PRO A 3 26.31 38.81 10.42
C PRO A 3 25.80 37.37 10.24
N GLY A 4 24.61 37.15 10.78
CA GLY A 4 24.01 35.87 11.12
C GLY A 4 23.74 34.93 9.95
N ALA A 5 24.05 33.66 10.17
CA ALA A 5 23.52 32.55 9.42
C ALA A 5 22.06 32.31 9.83
N CYS A 6 21.14 32.48 8.88
CA CYS A 6 19.73 32.13 9.05
C CYS A 6 19.60 30.61 9.00
N LYS A 7 19.31 29.97 10.13
CA LYS A 7 18.94 28.54 10.18
C LYS A 7 17.54 28.38 9.57
N PRO A 8 17.30 27.45 8.64
CA PRO A 8 15.94 27.08 8.29
C PRO A 8 15.29 26.38 9.49
N ALA A 9 14.13 26.88 9.90
CA ALA A 9 13.32 26.29 10.95
C ALA A 9 12.88 24.89 10.51
N SER A 10 13.47 23.85 11.11
CA SER A 10 12.98 22.48 11.01
C SER A 10 11.70 22.39 11.84
N LEU A 11 10.56 22.75 11.24
CA LEU A 11 9.25 22.43 11.79
C LEU A 11 9.02 20.93 11.52
N ALA A 12 9.56 20.09 12.42
CA ALA A 12 9.11 18.70 12.48
C ALA A 12 7.63 18.73 12.86
N PRO A 13 6.71 18.13 12.09
CA PRO A 13 5.37 17.93 12.60
C PRO A 13 5.48 16.98 13.78
N SER A 14 5.07 17.47 14.95
CA SER A 14 4.84 16.65 16.14
C SER A 14 4.06 15.42 15.71
N ALA A 15 4.57 14.23 16.08
CA ALA A 15 3.89 12.96 15.91
C ALA A 15 2.48 13.06 16.52
N ALA A 16 1.50 13.40 15.70
CA ALA A 16 0.12 13.27 16.04
C ALA A 16 -0.14 11.76 16.02
N GLU A 17 -0.39 11.19 17.20
CA GLU A 17 -0.92 9.85 17.34
C GLU A 17 -2.25 9.79 16.55
N TYR A 18 -2.19 9.34 15.30
CA TYR A 18 -3.39 9.02 14.53
C TYR A 18 -3.91 7.67 15.02
N SER A 19 -4.53 7.69 16.20
CA SER A 19 -5.38 6.60 16.65
C SER A 19 -6.52 6.43 15.66
N VAL A 20 -6.57 5.26 15.01
CA VAL A 20 -7.78 4.80 14.31
C VAL A 20 -8.75 4.38 15.39
N GLN A 21 -9.43 5.36 15.99
CA GLN A 21 -10.63 5.13 16.76
C GLN A 21 -11.81 5.36 15.81
N ASP A 22 -12.62 4.32 15.61
CA ASP A 22 -13.91 4.39 14.94
C ASP A 22 -14.84 5.30 15.75
N PHE A 23 -14.68 6.61 15.54
CA PHE A 23 -15.57 7.63 16.05
C PHE A 23 -16.51 8.00 14.91
N HIS A 24 -17.82 7.87 15.13
CA HIS A 24 -18.84 8.51 14.28
C HIS A 24 -18.72 10.03 14.44
N GLY A 25 -17.64 10.60 13.92
CA GLY A 25 -17.36 12.03 13.96
C GLY A 25 -18.42 12.78 13.16
N THR A 26 -18.80 13.94 13.68
CA THR A 26 -19.62 14.91 12.96
C THR A 26 -18.99 15.20 11.57
N GLN A 27 -19.78 15.66 10.61
CA GLN A 27 -19.29 15.98 9.25
C GLN A 27 -18.07 16.93 9.27
N LEU A 28 -17.97 17.77 10.31
CA LEU A 28 -16.84 18.66 10.55
C LEU A 28 -15.54 17.92 10.85
N TYR A 29 -15.59 16.83 11.63
CA TYR A 29 -14.41 16.03 11.95
C TYR A 29 -13.84 15.33 10.71
N SER A 30 -14.72 14.80 9.83
CA SER A 30 -14.28 14.23 8.56
C SER A 30 -13.60 15.27 7.66
N LEU A 31 -14.11 16.52 7.67
CA LEU A 31 -13.48 17.63 6.95
C LEU A 31 -12.14 18.03 7.57
N GLU A 32 -12.06 18.15 8.88
CA GLU A 32 -10.82 18.44 9.60
C GLU A 32 -9.75 17.39 9.31
N ARG A 33 -10.09 16.10 9.41
CA ARG A 33 -9.18 14.99 9.07
C ARG A 33 -8.73 15.08 7.62
N PHE A 34 -9.64 15.38 6.69
CA PHE A 34 -9.29 15.56 5.29
C PHE A 34 -8.32 16.73 5.09
N LEU A 35 -8.57 17.89 5.71
CA LEU A 35 -7.67 19.04 5.66
C LEU A 35 -6.30 18.74 6.29
N GLY A 36 -6.27 18.00 7.40
CA GLY A 36 -5.02 17.55 8.02
C GLY A 36 -4.22 16.61 7.11
N VAL A 37 -4.88 15.76 6.33
CA VAL A 37 -4.19 14.90 5.36
C VAL A 37 -3.68 15.71 4.14
N LEU A 38 -4.31 16.83 3.80
CA LEU A 38 -3.80 17.73 2.75
C LEU A 38 -2.53 18.48 3.14
N THR A 39 -2.12 18.48 4.41
CA THR A 39 -0.84 19.08 4.83
C THR A 39 0.36 18.18 4.57
N ASN A 40 0.16 16.95 4.09
CA ASN A 40 1.25 16.10 3.60
C ASN A 40 1.92 16.72 2.37
N LEU A 41 3.18 16.37 2.11
CA LEU A 41 3.91 16.85 0.94
C LEU A 41 3.21 16.37 -0.35
N ASP A 42 3.09 17.28 -1.32
CA ASP A 42 2.44 16.99 -2.62
C ASP A 42 3.12 15.82 -3.38
N GLN A 43 4.39 15.54 -3.10
CA GLN A 43 5.09 14.41 -3.71
C GLN A 43 4.57 13.05 -3.24
N ASP A 44 4.00 12.96 -2.04
CA ASP A 44 3.67 11.69 -1.39
C ASP A 44 2.22 11.26 -1.56
N GLY A 45 1.33 12.13 -2.06
CA GLY A 45 -0.09 11.80 -2.22
C GLY A 45 -0.79 12.54 -3.34
N ARG A 46 -2.01 12.10 -3.69
CA ARG A 46 -2.83 12.67 -4.76
C ARG A 46 -4.26 12.86 -4.30
N VAL A 47 -4.86 13.96 -4.73
CA VAL A 47 -6.29 14.21 -4.54
C VAL A 47 -7.06 13.74 -5.78
N LEU A 48 -7.95 12.78 -5.61
CA LEU A 48 -8.87 12.32 -6.64
C LEU A 48 -10.25 12.94 -6.43
N LEU A 49 -10.76 13.57 -7.49
CA LEU A 49 -12.12 14.08 -7.54
C LEU A 49 -12.94 13.21 -8.50
N THR A 50 -13.87 12.46 -7.93
CA THR A 50 -14.85 11.69 -8.70
C THR A 50 -16.13 12.51 -8.81
N ARG A 51 -16.53 12.83 -10.04
CA ARG A 51 -17.80 13.52 -10.33
C ARG A 51 -18.75 12.55 -11.02
N HIS A 52 -19.95 12.38 -10.47
CA HIS A 52 -20.98 11.59 -11.11
C HIS A 52 -21.87 12.49 -11.97
N PRO A 53 -22.09 12.17 -13.26
CA PRO A 53 -22.76 13.07 -14.21
C PRO A 53 -24.21 13.39 -13.84
N THR A 54 -24.93 12.43 -13.25
CA THR A 54 -26.37 12.57 -12.96
C THR A 54 -26.71 12.68 -11.48
N ASP A 55 -25.78 12.35 -10.57
CA ASP A 55 -26.08 12.21 -9.15
C ASP A 55 -25.00 12.87 -8.30
N ARG A 56 -25.24 14.12 -7.92
CA ARG A 56 -24.27 14.93 -7.18
C ARG A 56 -23.96 14.36 -5.79
N THR A 57 -24.83 13.53 -5.21
CA THR A 57 -24.61 12.92 -3.89
C THR A 57 -23.48 11.88 -3.93
N ARG A 58 -23.16 11.36 -5.12
CA ARG A 58 -22.05 10.42 -5.35
C ARG A 58 -20.74 11.10 -5.74
N ASN A 59 -20.69 12.44 -5.75
CA ASN A 59 -19.44 13.15 -5.90
C ASN A 59 -18.56 12.89 -4.68
N ARG A 60 -17.30 12.55 -4.91
CA ARG A 60 -16.37 12.22 -3.83
C ARG A 60 -15.02 12.88 -4.06
N LEU A 61 -14.44 13.37 -2.98
CA LEU A 61 -13.04 13.78 -2.92
C LEU A 61 -12.28 12.75 -2.08
N GLN A 62 -11.15 12.27 -2.57
CA GLN A 62 -10.31 11.29 -1.89
C GLN A 62 -8.88 11.75 -1.91
N PHE A 63 -8.19 11.69 -0.78
CA PHE A 63 -6.74 11.75 -0.76
C PHE A 63 -6.20 10.32 -0.77
N VAL A 64 -5.27 10.03 -1.66
CA VAL A 64 -4.57 8.74 -1.74
C VAL A 64 -3.09 9.00 -1.55
N LEU A 65 -2.53 8.41 -0.50
CA LEU A 65 -1.10 8.39 -0.31
C LEU A 65 -0.48 7.40 -1.31
N MET A 66 0.49 7.88 -2.06
CA MET A 66 1.24 7.10 -3.05
C MET A 66 2.55 6.56 -2.47
N ASN A 67 3.11 7.21 -1.45
CA ASN A 67 4.36 6.82 -0.82
C ASN A 67 4.16 6.41 0.66
N PRO A 68 4.12 5.10 0.98
CA PRO A 68 3.91 4.64 2.34
C PRO A 68 5.11 4.86 3.27
N SER A 69 6.32 5.05 2.73
CA SER A 69 7.55 5.17 3.54
C SER A 69 7.56 6.34 4.52
N VAL A 70 6.82 7.40 4.21
CA VAL A 70 6.73 8.61 5.04
C VAL A 70 6.27 8.27 6.45
N TYR A 71 5.26 7.41 6.58
CA TYR A 71 4.72 7.00 7.88
C TYR A 71 5.63 6.00 8.60
N PHE A 72 6.37 5.16 7.85
CA PHE A 72 7.30 4.20 8.44
C PHE A 72 8.58 4.86 8.95
N ASN A 73 8.95 6.05 8.45
CA ASN A 73 10.10 6.80 8.93
C ASN A 73 9.94 7.20 10.40
N ASP A 74 8.76 7.69 10.78
CA ASP A 74 8.49 8.08 12.17
C ASP A 74 8.53 6.86 13.11
N ILE A 75 7.97 5.72 12.67
CA ILE A 75 8.00 4.47 13.43
C ILE A 75 9.44 3.99 13.63
N THR A 76 10.23 3.96 12.56
CA THR A 76 11.62 3.49 12.61
C THR A 76 12.54 4.41 13.39
N ARG A 77 12.25 5.71 13.45
CA ARG A 77 12.99 6.68 14.30
C ARG A 77 12.64 6.56 15.77
N ALA A 78 11.37 6.34 16.10
CA ALA A 78 10.90 6.25 17.48
C ALA A 78 11.21 4.89 18.12
N ALA A 79 11.16 3.81 17.34
CA ALA A 79 11.39 2.46 17.84
C ALA A 79 12.89 2.14 17.96
N ARG A 80 13.25 1.34 18.97
CA ARG A 80 14.59 0.75 19.06
C ARG A 80 14.83 -0.28 17.96
N SER A 81 13.79 -1.03 17.57
CA SER A 81 13.82 -2.06 16.54
C SER A 81 12.41 -2.29 16.01
N VAL A 82 12.28 -2.55 14.72
CA VAL A 82 11.01 -2.89 14.05
C VAL A 82 11.12 -4.31 13.51
N VAL A 83 10.13 -5.15 13.82
CA VAL A 83 10.06 -6.54 13.33
C VAL A 83 8.84 -6.65 12.41
N LEU A 84 9.09 -6.98 11.14
CA LEU A 84 8.04 -7.27 10.17
C LEU A 84 7.97 -8.79 9.95
N ALA A 85 6.81 -9.38 10.24
CA ALA A 85 6.59 -10.80 10.13
C ALA A 85 5.39 -11.09 9.22
N GLY A 86 5.54 -12.03 8.30
CA GLY A 86 4.47 -12.45 7.38
C GLY A 86 4.82 -13.74 6.65
N GLY A 87 3.81 -14.53 6.29
CA GLY A 87 4.00 -15.82 5.63
C GLY A 87 4.19 -15.74 4.11
N THR A 88 3.85 -14.60 3.48
CA THR A 88 3.77 -14.46 2.00
C THR A 88 4.50 -13.22 1.48
N MET A 89 5.47 -12.67 2.23
CA MET A 89 6.15 -11.41 1.91
C MET A 89 7.21 -11.50 0.79
N GLN A 90 7.28 -12.60 0.05
CA GLN A 90 8.31 -12.76 -0.98
C GLN A 90 7.91 -11.98 -2.26
N PRO A 91 8.78 -11.13 -2.83
CA PRO A 91 10.16 -10.85 -2.44
C PRO A 91 10.28 -9.76 -1.35
N VAL A 92 10.99 -10.07 -0.25
CA VAL A 92 11.14 -9.15 0.89
C VAL A 92 11.90 -7.88 0.52
N SER A 93 12.77 -7.94 -0.49
CA SER A 93 13.50 -6.76 -1.00
C SER A 93 12.56 -5.65 -1.49
N ALA A 94 11.43 -6.00 -2.13
CA ALA A 94 10.45 -5.03 -2.59
C ALA A 94 9.83 -4.28 -1.41
N VAL A 95 9.41 -5.02 -0.39
CA VAL A 95 8.84 -4.46 0.85
C VAL A 95 9.84 -3.54 1.54
N VAL A 96 11.10 -3.96 1.65
CA VAL A 96 12.16 -3.12 2.26
C VAL A 96 12.39 -1.85 1.46
N SER A 97 12.46 -1.93 0.13
CA SER A 97 12.68 -0.76 -0.72
C SER A 97 11.52 0.25 -0.70
N GLU A 98 10.28 -0.24 -0.55
CA GLU A 98 9.08 0.60 -0.59
C GLU A 98 8.80 1.24 0.78
N LEU A 99 9.03 0.52 1.88
CA LEU A 99 8.74 1.02 3.23
C LEU A 99 9.93 1.71 3.89
N PHE A 100 11.16 1.30 3.55
CA PHE A 100 12.39 1.74 4.22
C PHE A 100 13.49 2.18 3.22
N PRO A 101 13.19 3.11 2.29
CA PRO A 101 14.14 3.50 1.24
C PRO A 101 15.46 4.09 1.77
N ASP A 102 15.43 4.74 2.94
CA ASP A 102 16.60 5.37 3.56
C ASP A 102 17.40 4.42 4.48
N LEU A 103 16.94 3.18 4.65
CA LEU A 103 17.56 2.24 5.60
C LEU A 103 18.74 1.51 4.94
N PRO A 104 19.97 1.61 5.49
CA PRO A 104 21.11 0.87 4.97
C PRO A 104 20.88 -0.64 5.06
N ALA A 105 21.26 -1.39 4.02
CA ALA A 105 21.11 -2.85 3.98
C ALA A 105 21.75 -3.57 5.17
N ALA A 106 22.84 -3.03 5.73
CA ALA A 106 23.51 -3.57 6.91
C ALA A 106 22.66 -3.52 8.20
N LYS A 107 21.53 -2.82 8.20
CA LYS A 107 20.57 -2.74 9.32
C LYS A 107 19.34 -3.63 9.11
N VAL A 108 19.29 -4.39 8.02
CA VAL A 108 18.15 -5.25 7.68
C VAL A 108 18.54 -6.70 7.89
N ASP A 109 17.98 -7.31 8.93
CA ASP A 109 18.10 -8.75 9.18
C ASP A 109 16.86 -9.46 8.64
N LEU A 110 17.11 -10.56 7.91
CA LEU A 110 16.09 -11.32 7.20
C LEU A 110 16.08 -12.74 7.74
N PHE A 111 14.94 -13.15 8.30
CA PHE A 111 14.75 -14.47 8.86
C PHE A 111 13.53 -15.14 8.22
N SER A 112 13.71 -16.39 7.80
CA SER A 112 12.63 -17.20 7.24
C SER A 112 12.57 -18.53 7.97
N CYS A 113 11.39 -18.85 8.51
CA CYS A 113 11.11 -20.16 9.07
C CYS A 113 10.83 -21.14 7.94
N GLY A 114 11.36 -22.38 8.05
CA GLY A 114 10.98 -23.46 7.15
C GLY A 114 9.48 -23.81 7.26
N HIS A 115 8.97 -24.51 6.26
CA HIS A 115 7.59 -25.00 6.26
C HIS A 115 7.44 -26.24 7.16
N ILE A 116 6.41 -26.23 8.01
CA ILE A 116 6.01 -27.37 8.86
C ILE A 116 5.29 -28.44 8.03
N VAL A 117 4.65 -28.05 6.93
CA VAL A 117 3.88 -28.95 6.06
C VAL A 117 4.83 -29.72 5.12
N PRO A 118 4.76 -31.06 5.08
CA PRO A 118 5.53 -31.86 4.15
C PRO A 118 5.27 -31.47 2.68
N LYS A 119 6.30 -31.53 1.84
CA LYS A 119 6.17 -31.18 0.40
C LYS A 119 5.10 -31.98 -0.33
N GLY A 120 4.86 -33.24 0.05
CA GLY A 120 3.84 -34.09 -0.57
C GLY A 120 2.39 -33.65 -0.31
N ASN A 121 2.17 -32.77 0.67
CA ASN A 121 0.83 -32.26 1.01
C ASN A 121 0.48 -30.97 0.25
N LEU A 122 1.40 -30.45 -0.57
CA LEU A 122 1.25 -29.20 -1.30
C LEU A 122 1.61 -29.40 -2.77
N THR A 123 0.63 -29.18 -3.64
CA THR A 123 0.85 -29.17 -5.09
C THR A 123 0.39 -27.81 -5.62
N ALA A 124 1.33 -27.03 -6.14
CA ALA A 124 1.04 -25.81 -6.88
C ALA A 124 1.09 -26.12 -8.39
N LEU A 125 0.04 -25.76 -9.11
CA LEU A 125 -0.06 -25.91 -10.56
C LEU A 125 -0.27 -24.54 -11.19
N CYS A 126 0.55 -24.22 -12.19
CA CYS A 126 0.34 -23.07 -13.05
C CYS A 126 -0.18 -23.58 -14.39
N LEU A 127 -1.42 -23.23 -14.72
CA LEU A 127 -2.06 -23.63 -15.97
C LEU A 127 -2.21 -22.38 -16.84
N ASP A 128 -1.59 -22.40 -18.01
CA ASP A 128 -1.69 -21.35 -19.02
C ASP A 128 -2.82 -21.62 -20.03
N ARG A 129 -3.31 -22.86 -20.09
CA ARG A 129 -4.36 -23.31 -21.01
C ARG A 129 -5.38 -24.19 -20.31
N GLY A 130 -6.61 -24.15 -20.81
CA GLY A 130 -7.68 -25.03 -20.34
C GLY A 130 -7.72 -26.39 -21.05
N PRO A 131 -8.70 -27.23 -20.70
CA PRO A 131 -8.83 -28.60 -21.21
C PRO A 131 -8.93 -28.73 -22.74
N SER A 132 -9.44 -27.70 -23.42
CA SER A 132 -9.53 -27.66 -24.89
C SER A 132 -8.26 -27.12 -25.57
N GLY A 133 -7.25 -26.74 -24.79
CA GLY A 133 -6.02 -26.09 -25.27
C GLY A 133 -6.15 -24.57 -25.48
N THR A 134 -7.30 -23.99 -25.13
CA THR A 134 -7.52 -22.54 -25.21
C THR A 134 -6.68 -21.82 -24.17
N LEU A 135 -6.00 -20.75 -24.58
CA LEU A 135 -5.15 -19.94 -23.70
C LEU A 135 -5.99 -19.18 -22.66
N PHE A 136 -5.57 -19.23 -21.40
CA PHE A 136 -6.13 -18.40 -20.35
C PHE A 136 -5.55 -16.98 -20.43
N ASP A 137 -6.29 -16.10 -21.09
CA ASP A 137 -5.99 -14.67 -21.13
C ASP A 137 -7.03 -13.87 -20.34
N PHE A 138 -6.68 -13.54 -19.10
CA PHE A 138 -7.49 -12.73 -18.19
C PHE A 138 -7.17 -11.22 -18.24
N THR A 139 -6.51 -10.73 -19.29
CA THR A 139 -6.32 -9.28 -19.49
C THR A 139 -7.67 -8.55 -19.54
N PHE A 140 -7.67 -7.25 -19.22
CA PHE A 140 -8.91 -6.45 -19.15
C PHE A 140 -9.75 -6.54 -20.44
N SER A 141 -9.09 -6.55 -21.61
CA SER A 141 -9.74 -6.62 -22.90
C SER A 141 -10.37 -7.98 -23.19
N ASN A 142 -9.78 -9.07 -22.69
CA ASN A 142 -10.15 -10.43 -23.07
C ASN A 142 -10.92 -11.20 -21.99
N ARG A 143 -10.89 -10.75 -20.72
CA ARG A 143 -11.55 -11.43 -19.59
C ARG A 143 -13.06 -11.62 -19.72
N SER A 144 -13.73 -10.83 -20.56
CA SER A 144 -15.17 -10.91 -20.81
C SER A 144 -15.52 -11.76 -22.05
N ARG A 145 -14.52 -12.31 -22.75
CA ARG A 145 -14.77 -13.16 -23.91
C ARG A 145 -15.43 -14.47 -23.44
N PRO A 146 -16.57 -14.86 -24.03
CA PRO A 146 -17.26 -16.09 -23.66
C PRO A 146 -16.35 -17.32 -23.73
N GLU A 147 -15.44 -17.38 -24.70
CA GLU A 147 -14.47 -18.48 -24.86
C GLU A 147 -13.59 -18.67 -23.62
N VAL A 148 -12.99 -17.59 -23.09
CA VAL A 148 -12.09 -17.65 -21.92
C VAL A 148 -12.87 -18.01 -20.65
N ILE A 149 -14.07 -17.45 -20.49
CA ILE A 149 -14.94 -17.73 -19.35
C ILE A 149 -15.40 -19.19 -19.36
N LEU A 150 -15.88 -19.68 -20.50
CA LEU A 150 -16.34 -21.06 -20.65
C LEU A 150 -15.19 -22.04 -20.48
N GLU A 151 -14.00 -21.71 -20.99
CA GLU A 151 -12.84 -22.56 -20.79
C GLU A 151 -12.43 -22.64 -19.32
N CYS A 152 -12.47 -21.53 -18.59
CA CYS A 152 -12.22 -21.52 -17.15
C CYS A 152 -13.27 -22.35 -16.42
N GLY A 153 -14.54 -22.23 -16.81
CA GLY A 153 -15.64 -23.03 -16.28
C GLY A 153 -15.56 -24.53 -16.60
N ARG A 154 -14.78 -24.95 -17.60
CA ARG A 154 -14.51 -26.38 -17.88
C ARG A 154 -13.38 -26.94 -17.01
N LEU A 155 -12.50 -26.08 -16.51
CA LEU A 155 -11.36 -26.47 -15.68
C LEU A 155 -11.76 -26.71 -14.22
N VAL A 156 -12.70 -25.90 -13.70
CA VAL A 156 -13.23 -25.95 -12.32
C VAL A 156 -14.34 -26.98 -12.22
#